data_AF-K3X3P6-F1
#
_entry.id   AF-K3X3P6-F1
#
_cell.length_a   1.000
_cell.length_b   1.000
_cell.length_c   1.000
_cell.angle_alpha   90.00
_cell.angle_beta   90.00
_cell.angle_gamma   90.00
#
_symmetry.space_group_name_H-M   'P 1'
#
loop_
_entity.id
_entity.type
_entity.pdbx_description
1 polymer ?
#
loop_
_entity_poly.entity_id
_entity_poly.type
_entity_poly.pdbx_seq_one_letter_code
_entity_poly.pdbx_strand_id
1 'polypeptide(L)'
;MVSIKDLSGEELARVRCSYPSKVCKNRRAIKLNGTLHKLCDFHRKKANLNQKRLQQRRRVLRQQKALSVYDDPLGGVHSAPIP
;
A
#
# COMPACT_ATOMS: atom_id res chain seq x y z
N MET A 1 23.58 -22.93 -6.01
CA MET A 1 22.66 -21.81 -5.73
C MET A 1 23.50 -20.57 -5.52
N VAL A 2 23.45 -19.57 -6.42
CA VAL A 2 24.32 -18.39 -6.33
C VAL A 2 23.92 -17.51 -5.14
N SER A 3 24.85 -17.32 -4.21
CA SER A 3 24.66 -16.47 -3.03
C SER A 3 24.60 -14.99 -3.42
N ILE A 4 23.72 -14.20 -2.78
CA ILE A 4 23.55 -12.76 -3.08
C ILE A 4 24.85 -11.97 -2.87
N LYS A 5 25.75 -12.51 -2.04
CA LYS A 5 27.02 -11.90 -1.65
C LYS A 5 28.04 -11.85 -2.79
N ASP A 6 27.86 -12.67 -3.82
CA ASP A 6 28.80 -12.84 -4.92
C ASP A 6 28.38 -12.07 -6.20
N LEU A 7 27.26 -11.34 -6.14
CA LEU A 7 26.70 -10.58 -7.27
C LEU A 7 27.33 -9.19 -7.37
N SER A 8 27.57 -8.75 -8.61
CA SER A 8 28.02 -7.38 -8.91
C SER A 8 27.02 -6.32 -8.42
N GLY A 9 27.46 -5.08 -8.22
CA GLY A 9 26.64 -4.00 -7.64
C GLY A 9 25.35 -3.68 -8.42
N GLU A 10 25.44 -3.66 -9.76
CA GLU A 10 24.30 -3.45 -10.66
C GLU A 10 23.28 -4.60 -10.59
N GLU A 11 23.78 -5.82 -10.46
CA GLU A 11 22.97 -7.03 -10.44
C GLU A 11 22.28 -7.19 -9.09
N LEU A 12 22.97 -6.80 -8.02
CA LEU A 12 22.39 -6.66 -6.69
C LEU A 12 21.22 -5.68 -6.71
N ALA A 13 21.32 -4.54 -7.39
CA ALA A 13 20.22 -3.57 -7.50
C ALA A 13 18.98 -4.16 -8.18
N ARG A 14 19.17 -5.05 -9.17
CA ARG A 14 18.06 -5.75 -9.87
C ARG A 14 17.37 -6.79 -9.02
N VAL A 15 18.08 -7.49 -8.14
CA VAL A 15 17.51 -8.59 -7.33
C VAL A 15 17.13 -8.16 -5.91
N ARG A 16 17.62 -7.02 -5.43
CA ARG A 16 17.39 -6.53 -4.07
C ARG A 16 16.13 -5.70 -3.96
N CYS A 17 15.48 -5.77 -2.81
CA CYS A 17 14.28 -5.02 -2.48
C CYS A 17 14.50 -3.50 -2.64
N SER A 18 13.64 -2.84 -3.40
CA SER A 18 13.69 -1.39 -3.66
C SER A 18 12.89 -0.57 -2.64
N TYR A 19 12.96 -0.92 -1.34
CA TYR A 19 12.25 -0.18 -0.30
C TYR A 19 12.86 1.23 -0.13
N PRO A 20 12.08 2.32 -0.24
CA PRO A 20 12.63 3.66 -0.41
C PRO A 20 13.19 4.29 0.87
N SER A 21 12.70 3.90 2.06
CA SER A 21 13.09 4.58 3.30
C SER A 21 14.43 4.10 3.85
N LYS A 22 14.72 2.79 3.81
CA LYS A 22 15.98 2.20 4.27
C LYS A 22 16.40 1.09 3.34
N VAL A 23 17.70 0.98 3.09
CA VAL A 23 18.24 -0.01 2.15
C VAL A 23 18.02 -1.44 2.68
N CYS A 24 17.13 -2.19 2.03
CA CYS A 24 16.72 -3.53 2.49
C CYS A 24 17.58 -4.62 1.87
N LYS A 25 18.29 -5.44 2.66
CA LYS A 25 19.21 -6.51 2.19
C LYS A 25 18.51 -7.75 1.60
N ASN A 26 17.19 -7.84 1.67
CA ASN A 26 16.44 -9.01 1.20
C ASN A 26 16.25 -9.00 -0.32
N ARG A 27 16.16 -10.18 -0.94
CA ARG A 27 15.77 -10.33 -2.35
C ARG A 27 14.34 -9.84 -2.58
N ARG A 28 14.07 -9.36 -3.79
CA ARG A 28 12.72 -9.14 -4.31
C ARG A 28 11.95 -10.45 -4.28
N ALA A 29 10.68 -10.38 -3.91
CA ALA A 29 9.81 -11.54 -3.96
C ALA A 29 9.49 -11.91 -5.41
N ILE A 30 9.16 -13.18 -5.66
CA ILE A 30 8.79 -13.69 -6.98
C ILE A 30 7.25 -13.81 -7.03
N LYS A 31 6.63 -13.31 -8.10
CA LYS A 31 5.22 -13.54 -8.40
C LYS A 31 5.02 -14.97 -8.91
N LEU A 32 3.78 -15.47 -8.89
CA LEU A 32 3.45 -16.79 -9.45
C LEU A 32 3.85 -16.94 -10.93
N ASN A 33 3.84 -15.85 -11.69
CA ASN A 33 4.27 -15.84 -13.09
C ASN A 33 5.80 -15.75 -13.29
N GLY A 34 6.59 -15.91 -12.23
CA GLY A 34 8.06 -15.84 -12.25
C GLY A 34 8.66 -14.42 -12.26
N THR A 35 7.84 -13.37 -12.40
CA THR A 35 8.38 -11.99 -12.41
C THR A 35 8.70 -11.48 -11.00
N LEU A 36 9.73 -10.65 -10.88
CA LEU A 36 10.09 -10.06 -9.58
C LEU A 36 9.13 -8.93 -9.20
N HIS A 37 8.69 -8.94 -7.94
CA HIS A 37 8.11 -7.77 -7.29
C HIS A 37 9.15 -6.67 -7.11
N LYS A 38 8.72 -5.43 -6.86
CA LYS A 38 9.63 -4.34 -6.46
C LYS A 38 10.20 -4.53 -5.04
N LEU A 39 9.43 -5.17 -4.16
CA LEU A 39 9.76 -5.34 -2.74
C LEU A 39 9.99 -6.82 -2.39
N CYS A 40 10.70 -7.05 -1.29
CA CYS A 40 10.77 -8.36 -0.64
C CYS A 40 9.44 -8.75 0.03
N ASP A 41 9.28 -10.02 0.39
CA ASP A 41 8.04 -10.53 1.02
C ASP A 41 7.67 -9.78 2.30
N PHE A 42 8.66 -9.47 3.14
CA PHE A 42 8.46 -8.71 4.37
C PHE A 42 7.85 -7.34 4.10
N HIS A 43 8.46 -6.56 3.20
CA HIS A 43 7.96 -5.23 2.87
C HIS A 43 6.66 -5.27 2.08
N ARG A 44 6.41 -6.30 1.24
CA ARG A 44 5.12 -6.50 0.57
C ARG A 44 4.00 -6.70 1.59
N LYS A 45 4.18 -7.60 2.57
CA LYS A 45 3.20 -7.83 3.64
C LYS A 45 2.94 -6.57 4.46
N LYS A 46 3.99 -5.82 4.81
CA LYS A 46 3.87 -4.55 5.54
C LYS A 46 3.11 -3.50 4.73
N ALA A 47 3.39 -3.37 3.43
CA ALA A 47 2.70 -2.45 2.54
C ALA A 47 1.21 -2.79 2.43
N ASN A 48 0.87 -4.07 2.26
CA ASN A 48 -0.53 -4.52 2.21
C ASN A 48 -1.29 -4.20 3.51
N LEU A 49 -0.65 -4.43 4.66
CA LEU A 49 -1.26 -4.09 5.96
C LEU A 49 -1.47 -2.58 6.10
N ASN A 50 -0.51 -1.76 5.67
CA ASN A 50 -0.64 -0.31 5.68
C ASN A 50 -1.77 0.15 4.74
N GLN A 51 -1.84 -0.40 3.53
CA GLN A 51 -2.91 -0.12 2.59
C GLN A 51 -4.28 -0.46 3.17
N LYS A 52 -4.43 -1.63 3.81
CA LYS A 52 -5.67 -2.04 4.48
C LYS A 52 -6.07 -1.05 5.58
N ARG A 53 -5.12 -0.66 6.44
CA ARG A 53 -5.36 0.33 7.51
C ARG A 53 -5.78 1.69 6.95
N LEU A 54 -5.12 2.17 5.89
CA LEU A 54 -5.46 3.43 5.24
C LEU A 54 -6.87 3.37 4.64
N GLN A 55 -7.22 2.29 3.96
CA GLN A 55 -8.55 2.09 3.38
C GLN A 55 -9.64 2.04 4.46
N GLN A 56 -9.39 1.37 5.58
CA GLN A 56 -10.31 1.34 6.72
C GLN A 56 -10.56 2.75 7.26
N ARG A 57 -9.50 3.55 7.49
CA ARG A 57 -9.66 4.95 7.92
C ARG A 57 -10.45 5.78 6.90
N ARG A 58 -10.16 5.64 5.60
CA ARG A 58 -10.92 6.31 4.53
C ARG A 58 -12.39 5.91 4.50
N ARG A 59 -12.72 4.64 4.79
CA ARG A 59 -14.11 4.16 4.88
C ARG A 59 -14.85 4.83 6.03
N VAL A 60 -14.25 4.88 7.22
CA VAL A 60 -14.85 5.53 8.40
C VAL A 60 -15.06 7.02 8.15
N LEU A 61 -14.06 7.72 7.59
CA LEU A 61 -14.19 9.15 7.27
C LEU A 61 -15.30 9.42 6.24
N ARG A 62 -15.46 8.55 5.22
CA ARG A 62 -16.57 8.67 4.27
C ARG A 62 -17.93 8.42 4.93
N GLN A 63 -18.02 7.45 5.84
CA GLN A 63 -19.25 7.19 6.60
C GLN A 63 -19.60 8.38 7.51
N GLN A 64 -18.61 8.96 8.21
CA GLN A 64 -18.82 10.17 9.02
C GLN A 64 -19.30 11.36 8.17
N LYS A 65 -18.69 11.60 7.01
CA LYS A 65 -19.13 12.65 6.07
C LYS A 65 -20.52 12.40 5.50
N ALA A 66 -20.91 11.14 5.29
CA ALA A 66 -22.25 10.80 4.85
C ALA A 66 -23.31 10.97 5.96
N LEU A 67 -22.90 10.90 7.24
CA LEU A 67 -23.77 11.09 8.40
C LEU A 67 -23.82 12.54 8.88
N SER A 68 -22.86 13.40 8.51
CA SER A 68 -22.96 14.84 8.75
C SER A 68 -23.99 15.46 7.80
N VAL A 69 -25.26 15.27 8.16
CA VAL A 69 -26.41 16.06 7.74
C VAL A 69 -26.13 17.51 8.11
N TYR A 70 -26.20 18.43 7.14
CA TYR A 70 -26.13 19.86 7.42
C TYR A 70 -27.48 20.32 7.97
N ASP A 71 -27.45 21.11 9.05
CA ASP A 71 -28.61 21.86 9.54
C ASP A 71 -28.91 22.96 8.50
N ASP A 72 -29.94 22.73 7.67
CA ASP A 72 -30.47 23.72 6.74
C ASP A 72 -31.53 24.58 7.47
N PRO A 73 -31.35 25.90 7.59
CA PRO A 73 -32.30 26.77 8.31
C PRO A 73 -33.70 26.84 7.67
N LEU A 74 -33.90 26.26 6.47
CA LEU A 74 -35.17 26.28 5.72
C LEU A 74 -35.88 24.92 5.71
N GLY A 75 -35.46 23.96 6.55
CA GLY A 75 -36.30 22.83 6.95
C GLY A 75 -36.44 21.68 5.95
N GLY A 76 -35.46 21.47 5.05
CA GLY A 76 -35.45 20.35 4.12
C GLY A 76 -34.41 19.26 4.46
N VAL A 77 -34.84 18.06 4.86
CA VAL A 77 -33.96 16.91 5.06
C VAL A 77 -33.68 16.19 3.73
N HIS A 78 -32.74 16.70 2.95
CA HIS A 78 -32.27 15.98 1.76
C HIS A 78 -30.94 15.29 2.04
N SER A 79 -30.95 13.96 2.06
CA SER A 79 -29.73 13.16 1.97
C SER A 79 -29.12 13.38 0.59
N ALA A 80 -28.04 14.15 0.48
CA ALA A 80 -27.33 14.31 -0.79
C ALA A 80 -26.69 12.96 -1.20
N PRO A 81 -27.06 12.35 -2.34
CA PRO A 81 -26.31 11.23 -2.89
C PRO A 81 -24.99 11.78 -3.43
N ILE A 82 -23.86 11.27 -2.92
CA ILE A 82 -22.54 11.60 -3.46
C ILE A 82 -22.39 10.83 -4.80
N PRO A 83 -22.11 11.48 -5.95
CA PRO A 83 -21.81 10.78 -7.20
C PRO A 83 -20.51 9.97 -7.14
#